data_AF-A0A8X6P4R7-F1
#
_entry.id   AF-A0A8X6P4R7-F1
#
_cell.length_a   1.000
_cell.length_b   1.000
_cell.length_c   1.000
_cell.angle_alpha   90.00
_cell.angle_beta   90.00
_cell.angle_gamma   90.00
#
_symmetry.space_group_name_H-M   'P 1'
#
loop_
_entity.id
_entity.type
_entity.pdbx_description
1 polymer ?
#
loop_
_entity_poly.entity_id
_entity_poly.type
_entity_poly.pdbx_seq_one_letter_code
_entity_poly.pdbx_strand_id
1 'polypeptide(L)'
;MLFRYSLWRQKYSQLIPGNDIGFFNVFGDLKVIFIYLTSNFKLDIHHFVVFLTRRWVEQHKNQQLFCIWLFYDPIVFLIKADAIREFLKERKIIEKNWVFDKMKLLVGEGLLTSPVEKWKPRRKLLLPCFSHAMLREYLTVFNNHSKKFVKFLEKETKQEFFIAQKYFTLLTLDIICDTMFGFSTQTLERDDVKYVTAVIRLSSGYREGLQHVKLLQDLANSVFEEKKKLYFDKSKKDLKGKRKALIDVLLQLHLETQELSKEDVMEELMTFLFAGLETTAAALMWVFLFNGLHPEVQRKIQEELDKVFGDDRERYATEDDLNDLSYLSRVLRVRLLNNSPNKYFKTSECFL
;
A
#
# COMPACT_ATOMS: atom_id res chain seq x y z
N MET A 1 9.94 3.78 39.28
CA MET A 1 9.88 3.30 37.88
C MET A 1 10.37 4.37 36.90
N LEU A 2 9.74 5.54 36.84
CA LEU A 2 10.12 6.65 35.93
C LEU A 2 11.59 7.08 36.00
N PHE A 3 12.18 7.12 37.20
CA PHE A 3 13.59 7.46 37.38
C PHE A 3 14.54 6.53 36.60
N ARG A 4 14.24 5.22 36.54
CA ARG A 4 15.05 4.25 35.77
C ARG A 4 14.93 4.51 34.27
N TYR A 5 13.73 4.83 33.78
CA TYR A 5 13.51 5.19 32.38
C TYR A 5 14.17 6.52 32.01
N SER A 6 14.17 7.50 32.92
CA SER A 6 14.89 8.76 32.74
C SER A 6 16.41 8.57 32.64
N LEU A 7 17.00 7.74 33.51
CA LEU A 7 18.42 7.37 33.43
C LEU A 7 18.74 6.64 32.12
N TRP A 8 17.88 5.71 31.72
CA TRP A 8 18.02 4.97 30.47
C TRP A 8 18.00 5.93 29.28
N ARG A 9 16.96 6.75 29.14
CA ARG A 9 16.85 7.74 28.05
C ARG A 9 18.04 8.69 28.01
N GLN A 10 18.49 9.21 29.15
CA GLN A 10 19.66 10.10 29.21
C GLN A 10 20.93 9.44 28.69
N LYS A 11 21.12 8.14 28.98
CA LYS A 11 22.28 7.39 28.48
C LYS A 11 22.23 7.24 26.96
N TYR A 12 21.08 6.90 26.40
CA TYR A 12 20.95 6.60 24.96
C TYR A 12 20.74 7.84 24.08
N SER A 13 20.18 8.93 24.61
CA SER A 13 20.02 10.18 23.88
C SER A 13 21.35 10.83 23.50
N GLN A 14 22.45 10.43 24.15
CA GLN A 14 23.80 10.89 23.81
C GLN A 14 24.43 10.13 22.63
N LEU A 15 23.89 8.97 22.25
CA LEU A 15 24.46 8.11 21.20
C LEU A 15 23.97 8.49 19.80
N ILE A 16 22.84 9.16 19.71
CA ILE A 16 22.16 9.48 18.45
C ILE A 16 21.75 10.95 18.46
N PRO A 17 22.03 11.73 17.39
CA PRO A 17 21.57 13.12 17.30
C PRO A 17 20.06 13.24 17.51
N GLY A 18 19.60 14.23 18.27
CA GLY A 18 18.18 14.45 18.54
C GLY A 18 17.97 15.72 19.36
N ASN A 19 16.73 15.99 19.74
CA ASN A 19 16.43 17.11 20.63
C ASN A 19 16.92 16.85 22.05
N ASP A 20 17.32 17.90 22.76
CA ASP A 20 17.65 17.81 24.18
C ASP A 20 16.38 17.64 25.02
N ILE A 21 16.30 16.50 25.71
CA ILE A 21 15.14 16.14 26.52
C ILE A 21 15.51 16.20 28.00
N GLY A 22 14.80 17.06 28.74
CA GLY A 22 14.97 17.16 30.19
C GLY A 22 14.76 15.82 30.91
N PHE A 23 15.50 15.62 32.01
CA PHE A 23 15.57 14.34 32.72
C PHE A 23 14.19 13.75 33.11
N PHE A 24 13.30 14.57 33.68
CA PHE A 24 11.93 14.15 34.05
C PHE A 24 10.85 14.49 33.01
N ASN A 25 11.22 14.76 31.76
CA ASN A 25 10.22 15.03 30.72
C ASN A 25 9.50 13.73 30.32
N VAL A 26 8.33 13.47 30.89
CA VAL A 26 7.56 12.24 30.61
C VAL A 26 7.08 12.17 29.16
N PHE A 27 6.84 13.30 28.50
CA PHE A 27 6.26 13.35 27.15
C PHE A 27 7.31 13.31 26.03
N GLY A 28 8.59 13.47 26.36
CA GLY A 28 9.66 13.58 25.35
C GLY A 28 9.39 14.74 24.38
N ASP A 29 9.42 14.44 23.08
CA ASP A 29 9.17 15.38 21.98
C ASP A 29 7.68 15.63 21.70
N LEU A 30 6.77 14.92 22.39
CA LEU A 30 5.31 15.10 22.24
C LEU A 30 4.81 16.44 22.80
N LYS A 31 5.64 17.25 23.47
CA LYS A 31 5.23 18.59 23.92
C LYS A 31 4.71 19.47 22.78
N VAL A 32 5.20 19.24 21.56
CA VAL A 32 4.70 19.92 20.34
C VAL A 32 3.24 19.53 20.04
N ILE A 33 2.80 18.33 20.43
CA ILE A 33 1.40 17.88 20.29
C ILE A 33 0.47 18.64 21.25
N PHE A 34 0.92 18.95 22.46
CA PHE A 34 0.11 19.75 23.39
C PHE A 34 -0.16 21.16 22.85
N ILE A 35 0.82 21.80 22.21
CA ILE A 35 0.63 23.09 21.53
C ILE A 35 -0.43 22.96 20.42
N TYR A 36 -0.46 21.84 19.71
CA TYR A 36 -1.46 21.58 18.67
C TYR A 36 -2.87 21.35 19.25
N LEU A 37 -3.01 20.54 20.29
CA LEU A 37 -4.29 20.27 20.95
C LEU A 37 -4.90 21.53 21.60
N THR A 38 -4.06 22.49 22.00
CA THR A 38 -4.51 23.79 22.54
C THR A 38 -4.69 24.87 21.46
N SER A 39 -4.25 24.61 20.23
CA SER A 39 -4.47 25.49 19.08
C SER A 39 -5.75 25.09 18.36
N ASN A 40 -6.55 26.05 17.88
CA ASN A 40 -7.80 25.82 17.13
C ASN A 40 -7.61 25.17 15.73
N PHE A 41 -6.56 24.37 15.52
CA PHE A 41 -6.31 23.71 14.24
C PHE A 41 -7.27 22.52 14.05
N LYS A 42 -8.09 22.60 13.00
CA LYS A 42 -8.95 21.49 12.52
C LYS A 42 -8.19 20.48 11.64
N LEU A 43 -6.91 20.22 11.89
CA LEU A 43 -6.19 19.20 11.12
C LEU A 43 -6.52 17.82 11.67
N ASP A 44 -6.74 16.85 10.78
CA ASP A 44 -6.86 15.45 11.16
C ASP A 44 -5.52 14.94 11.75
N ILE A 45 -5.58 13.94 12.64
CA ILE A 45 -4.41 13.39 13.34
C ILE A 45 -3.34 12.90 12.37
N HIS A 46 -3.74 12.36 11.21
CA HIS A 46 -2.82 11.86 10.21
C HIS A 46 -2.00 13.01 9.61
N HIS A 47 -2.68 14.09 9.19
CA HIS A 47 -2.04 15.29 8.66
C HIS A 47 -1.10 15.93 9.69
N PHE A 48 -1.49 15.92 10.96
CA PHE A 48 -0.66 16.42 12.03
C PHE A 48 0.64 15.59 12.20
N VAL A 49 0.55 14.26 12.16
CA VAL A 49 1.75 13.39 12.22
C VAL A 49 2.65 13.61 11.00
N VAL A 50 2.10 13.74 9.77
CA VAL A 50 2.91 14.09 8.58
C VAL A 50 3.64 15.41 8.80
N PHE A 51 2.92 16.42 9.29
CA PHE A 51 3.47 17.75 9.52
C PHE A 51 4.63 17.72 10.52
N LEU A 52 4.45 17.06 11.67
CA LEU A 52 5.51 16.90 12.67
C LEU A 52 6.72 16.16 12.11
N THR A 53 6.48 15.04 11.41
CA THR A 53 7.55 14.24 10.83
C THR A 53 8.38 15.07 9.85
N ARG A 54 7.73 15.86 8.98
CA ARG A 54 8.43 16.78 8.06
C ARG A 54 9.26 17.82 8.80
N ARG A 55 8.71 18.39 9.86
CA ARG A 55 9.41 19.40 10.68
C ARG A 55 10.65 18.79 11.34
N TRP A 56 10.54 17.60 11.94
CA TRP A 56 11.68 16.92 12.56
C TRP A 56 12.76 16.56 11.54
N VAL A 57 12.37 16.07 10.36
CA VAL A 57 13.31 15.79 9.25
C VAL A 57 14.02 17.06 8.80
N GLU A 58 13.32 18.18 8.65
CA GLU A 58 13.93 19.45 8.23
C GLU A 58 14.91 19.98 9.29
N GLN A 59 14.56 19.89 10.58
CA GLN A 59 15.43 20.27 11.70
C GLN A 59 16.75 19.47 11.70
N HIS A 60 16.68 18.20 11.32
CA HIS A 60 17.83 17.29 11.35
C HIS A 60 18.40 16.98 9.96
N LYS A 61 18.08 17.77 8.91
CA LYS A 61 18.40 17.45 7.51
C LYS A 61 19.88 17.21 7.18
N ASN A 62 20.78 17.70 8.03
CA ASN A 62 22.23 17.54 7.90
C ASN A 62 22.75 16.24 8.53
N GLN A 63 21.95 15.55 9.34
CA GLN A 63 22.30 14.28 9.95
C GLN A 63 22.09 13.11 8.97
N GLN A 64 22.68 11.96 9.26
CA GLN A 64 22.37 10.71 8.57
C GLN A 64 21.12 10.03 9.13
N LEU A 65 20.98 10.12 10.45
CA LEU A 65 19.88 9.63 11.25
C LEU A 65 19.70 10.52 12.49
N PHE A 66 18.51 10.50 13.08
CA PHE A 66 18.22 11.22 14.32
C PHE A 66 17.18 10.47 15.16
N CYS A 67 17.13 10.76 16.46
CA CYS A 67 16.19 10.15 17.40
C CYS A 67 15.18 11.18 17.90
N ILE A 68 13.92 10.78 17.91
CA ILE A 68 12.80 11.48 18.56
C ILE A 68 12.27 10.56 19.64
N TRP A 69 11.96 11.11 20.81
CA TRP A 69 11.44 10.33 21.91
C TRP A 69 9.96 10.59 22.07
N LEU A 70 9.14 9.57 21.84
CA LEU A 70 7.74 9.60 22.22
C LEU A 70 7.64 9.00 23.61
N PHE A 71 7.38 9.86 24.59
CA PHE A 71 7.52 9.49 26.00
C PHE A 71 8.95 9.00 26.33
N TYR A 72 9.10 7.72 26.64
CA TYR A 72 10.38 7.06 26.91
C TYR A 72 10.78 6.10 25.80
N ASP A 73 10.01 6.01 24.72
CA ASP A 73 10.30 5.14 23.59
C ASP A 73 11.07 5.94 22.52
N PRO A 74 12.29 5.52 22.16
CA PRO A 74 13.03 6.15 21.08
C PRO A 74 12.41 5.77 19.75
N ILE A 75 12.41 6.73 18.83
CA ILE A 75 12.07 6.56 17.44
C ILE A 75 13.26 7.06 16.63
N VAL A 76 13.96 6.15 15.97
CA VAL A 76 15.15 6.50 15.18
C VAL A 76 14.79 6.65 13.71
N PHE A 77 14.82 7.88 13.20
CA PHE A 77 14.63 8.19 11.79
C PHE A 77 15.94 8.07 11.01
N LEU A 78 15.93 7.36 9.89
CA LEU A 78 17.02 7.37 8.90
C LEU A 78 16.62 8.30 7.74
N ILE A 79 17.47 9.28 7.43
CA ILE A 79 17.12 10.34 6.46
C ILE A 79 18.04 10.41 5.24
N LYS A 80 19.23 9.81 5.32
CA LYS A 80 20.17 9.75 4.19
C LYS A 80 20.19 8.34 3.60
N ALA A 81 20.34 8.28 2.28
CA ALA A 81 20.33 7.02 1.52
C ALA A 81 21.41 6.04 1.99
N ASP A 82 22.59 6.51 2.40
CA ASP A 82 23.67 5.63 2.85
C ASP A 82 23.35 4.95 4.20
N ALA A 83 22.70 5.67 5.12
CA ALA A 83 22.25 5.11 6.40
C ALA A 83 21.13 4.07 6.18
N ILE A 84 20.16 4.38 5.32
CA ILE A 84 19.10 3.44 4.93
C ILE A 84 19.71 2.21 4.27
N ARG A 85 20.66 2.40 3.34
CA ARG A 85 21.34 1.29 2.65
C ARG A 85 22.06 0.38 3.64
N GLU A 86 22.78 0.94 4.60
CA GLU A 86 23.48 0.13 5.61
C GLU A 86 22.50 -0.62 6.51
N PHE A 87 21.43 0.05 6.93
CA PHE A 87 20.36 -0.57 7.72
C PHE A 87 19.70 -1.74 6.97
N LEU A 88 19.36 -1.58 5.69
CA LEU A 88 18.71 -2.62 4.89
C LEU A 88 19.59 -3.85 4.62
N LYS A 89 20.92 -3.78 4.85
CA LYS A 89 21.79 -4.96 4.80
C LYS A 89 21.65 -5.85 6.03
N GLU A 90 21.22 -5.28 7.15
CA GLU A 90 21.08 -6.01 8.40
C GLU A 90 19.92 -7.00 8.30
N ARG A 91 20.19 -8.26 8.64
CA ARG A 91 19.21 -9.35 8.55
C ARG A 91 18.60 -9.70 9.91
N LYS A 92 19.15 -9.16 11.00
CA LYS A 92 18.65 -9.35 12.36
C LYS A 92 17.43 -8.50 12.67
N ILE A 93 17.31 -7.33 12.04
CA ILE A 93 16.20 -6.40 12.29
C ILE A 93 15.19 -6.48 11.14
N ILE A 94 14.44 -7.57 11.14
CA ILE A 94 13.39 -7.86 10.14
C ILE A 94 11.99 -7.88 10.74
N GLU A 95 11.91 -7.72 12.07
CA GLU A 95 10.64 -7.59 12.76
C GLU A 95 10.00 -6.22 12.49
N LYS A 96 8.68 -6.24 12.41
CA LYS A 96 7.89 -5.04 12.17
C LYS A 96 7.66 -4.32 13.50
N ASN A 97 7.69 -2.99 13.48
CA ASN A 97 7.46 -2.20 14.68
C ASN A 97 5.99 -2.22 15.12
N TRP A 98 5.74 -1.68 16.32
CA TRP A 98 4.43 -1.61 16.98
C TRP A 98 3.32 -0.92 16.16
N VAL A 99 3.66 -0.14 15.12
CA VAL A 99 2.66 0.45 14.22
C VAL A 99 1.90 -0.64 13.47
N PHE A 100 2.57 -1.74 13.12
CA PHE A 100 1.94 -2.89 12.45
C PHE A 100 1.02 -3.69 13.37
N ASP A 101 1.21 -3.64 14.69
CA ASP A 101 0.30 -4.30 15.64
C ASP A 101 -1.10 -3.70 15.59
N LYS A 102 -1.22 -2.38 15.37
CA LYS A 102 -2.53 -1.75 15.16
C LYS A 102 -3.17 -2.23 13.87
N MET A 103 -2.39 -2.44 12.81
CA MET A 103 -2.91 -2.94 11.53
C MET A 103 -3.42 -4.38 11.61
N LYS A 104 -2.97 -5.19 12.58
CA LYS A 104 -3.50 -6.56 12.79
C LYS A 104 -5.00 -6.57 13.03
N LEU A 105 -5.55 -5.53 13.65
CA LEU A 105 -7.00 -5.42 13.87
C LEU A 105 -7.79 -5.11 12.59
N LEU A 106 -7.11 -4.63 11.54
CA LEU A 106 -7.72 -4.36 10.24
C LEU A 106 -7.55 -5.53 9.25
N VAL A 107 -6.35 -6.12 9.18
CA VAL A 107 -6.00 -7.09 8.14
C VAL A 107 -5.62 -8.48 8.66
N GLY A 108 -5.68 -8.70 9.98
CA GLY A 108 -5.21 -9.93 10.62
C GLY A 108 -3.69 -10.05 10.61
N GLU A 109 -3.16 -11.27 10.73
CA GLU A 109 -1.72 -11.56 10.72
C GLU A 109 -1.24 -12.22 9.40
N GLY A 110 -1.61 -11.61 8.27
CA GLY A 110 -1.10 -12.00 6.94
C GLY A 110 0.31 -11.47 6.68
N LEU A 111 0.78 -11.53 5.42
CA LEU A 111 2.11 -11.10 5.01
C LEU A 111 2.54 -9.69 5.52
N LEU A 112 1.60 -8.75 5.61
CA LEU A 112 1.88 -7.37 6.00
C LEU A 112 2.21 -7.22 7.49
N THR A 113 1.62 -8.03 8.37
CA THR A 113 1.58 -7.78 9.83
C THR A 113 2.10 -8.97 10.66
N SER A 114 2.27 -10.13 10.04
CA SER A 114 2.80 -11.34 10.68
C SER A 114 4.21 -11.15 11.28
N PRO A 115 4.50 -11.83 12.41
CA PRO A 115 5.85 -11.97 12.94
C PRO A 115 6.72 -12.79 11.98
N VAL A 116 8.05 -12.71 12.13
CA VAL A 116 9.01 -13.26 11.18
C VAL A 116 8.87 -14.77 10.97
N GLU A 117 8.57 -15.53 12.02
CA GLU A 117 8.43 -16.99 12.02
C GLU A 117 7.27 -17.44 11.13
N LYS A 118 6.19 -16.65 11.10
CA LYS A 118 4.99 -16.87 10.27
C LYS A 118 5.18 -16.28 8.87
N TRP A 119 5.80 -15.09 8.79
CA TRP A 119 6.02 -14.36 7.54
C TRP A 119 6.97 -15.06 6.57
N LYS A 120 8.12 -15.56 7.03
CA LYS A 120 9.15 -16.18 6.17
C LYS A 120 8.62 -17.35 5.33
N PRO A 121 7.99 -18.39 5.91
CA PRO A 121 7.49 -19.53 5.14
C PRO A 121 6.37 -19.10 4.18
N ARG A 122 5.42 -18.26 4.63
CA ARG A 122 4.32 -17.79 3.78
C ARG A 122 4.81 -16.97 2.59
N ARG A 123 5.75 -16.05 2.82
CA ARG A 123 6.37 -15.28 1.74
C ARG A 123 7.00 -16.20 0.70
N LYS A 124 7.70 -17.25 1.13
CA LYS A 124 8.30 -18.22 0.21
C LYS A 124 7.24 -18.95 -0.63
N LEU A 125 6.13 -19.35 -0.01
CA LEU A 125 5.03 -20.04 -0.70
C LEU A 125 4.30 -19.14 -1.71
N LEU A 126 4.12 -17.86 -1.37
CA LEU A 126 3.30 -16.93 -2.17
C LEU A 126 4.10 -16.15 -3.23
N LEU A 127 5.43 -16.04 -3.09
CA LEU A 127 6.30 -15.32 -4.04
C LEU A 127 6.12 -15.72 -5.52
N PRO A 128 5.92 -17.00 -5.89
CA PRO A 128 5.72 -17.39 -7.29
C PRO A 128 4.51 -16.72 -7.96
N CYS A 129 3.48 -16.33 -7.19
CA CYS A 129 2.30 -15.63 -7.68
C CYS A 129 2.62 -14.23 -8.23
N PHE A 130 3.79 -13.68 -7.91
CA PHE A 130 4.26 -12.36 -8.34
C PHE A 130 5.45 -12.43 -9.31
N SER A 131 5.65 -13.58 -9.94
CA SER A 131 6.70 -13.75 -10.96
C SER A 131 6.39 -12.94 -12.23
N HIS A 132 7.42 -12.57 -13.01
CA HIS A 132 7.25 -11.93 -14.33
C HIS A 132 6.31 -12.70 -15.25
N ALA A 133 6.35 -14.02 -15.14
CA ALA A 133 5.43 -14.94 -15.80
C ALA A 133 3.95 -14.64 -15.48
N MET A 134 3.60 -14.50 -14.20
CA MET A 134 2.24 -14.12 -13.78
C MET A 134 1.87 -12.70 -14.20
N LEU A 135 2.80 -11.76 -14.08
CA LEU A 135 2.57 -10.36 -14.46
C LEU A 135 2.18 -10.22 -15.94
N ARG A 136 2.77 -11.03 -16.83
CA ARG A 136 2.36 -11.10 -18.24
C ARG A 136 0.91 -11.53 -18.41
N GLU A 137 0.42 -12.48 -17.62
CA GLU A 137 -0.98 -12.94 -17.70
C GLU A 137 -1.94 -11.85 -17.23
N TYR A 138 -1.52 -11.02 -16.27
CA TYR A 138 -2.30 -9.88 -15.79
C TYR A 138 -2.37 -8.73 -16.79
N LEU A 139 -1.48 -8.66 -17.77
CA LEU A 139 -1.50 -7.59 -18.77
C LEU A 139 -2.81 -7.53 -19.55
N THR A 140 -3.39 -8.68 -19.88
CA THR A 140 -4.72 -8.76 -20.52
C THR A 140 -5.80 -8.16 -19.62
N VAL A 141 -5.75 -8.44 -18.32
CA VAL A 141 -6.68 -7.91 -17.31
C VAL A 141 -6.52 -6.39 -17.18
N PHE A 142 -5.28 -5.89 -17.09
CA PHE A 142 -5.01 -4.46 -17.04
C PHE A 142 -5.52 -3.73 -18.29
N ASN A 143 -5.30 -4.29 -19.49
CA ASN A 143 -5.81 -3.72 -20.73
C ASN A 143 -7.35 -3.66 -20.76
N ASN A 144 -8.02 -4.76 -20.38
CA ASN A 144 -9.48 -4.84 -20.32
C ASN A 144 -10.06 -3.75 -19.40
N HIS A 145 -9.57 -3.66 -18.17
CA HIS A 145 -10.04 -2.67 -17.19
C HIS A 145 -9.65 -1.24 -17.58
N SER A 146 -8.47 -1.03 -18.16
CA SER A 146 -8.04 0.29 -18.64
C SER A 146 -8.97 0.82 -19.74
N LYS A 147 -9.37 -0.01 -20.71
CA LYS A 147 -10.35 0.40 -21.74
C LYS A 147 -11.72 0.74 -21.16
N LYS A 148 -12.21 -0.05 -20.20
CA LYS A 148 -13.47 0.25 -19.50
C LYS A 148 -13.36 1.59 -18.76
N PHE A 149 -12.22 1.84 -18.13
CA PHE A 149 -11.96 3.07 -17.41
C PHE A 149 -11.89 4.30 -18.32
N VAL A 150 -11.28 4.20 -19.51
CA VAL A 150 -11.28 5.27 -20.51
C VAL A 150 -12.71 5.62 -20.93
N LYS A 151 -13.51 4.61 -21.31
CA LYS A 151 -14.94 4.81 -21.66
C LYS A 151 -15.76 5.43 -20.52
N PHE A 152 -15.36 5.15 -19.29
CA PHE A 152 -15.96 5.77 -18.11
C PHE A 152 -15.56 7.24 -18.00
N LEU A 153 -14.26 7.56 -18.07
CA LEU A 153 -13.75 8.93 -18.01
C LEU A 153 -14.34 9.82 -19.11
N GLU A 154 -14.53 9.30 -20.33
CA GLU A 154 -15.19 10.03 -21.44
C GLU A 154 -16.64 10.46 -21.10
N LYS A 155 -17.33 9.75 -20.23
CA LYS A 155 -18.66 10.16 -19.76
C LYS A 155 -18.54 11.27 -18.72
N GLU A 156 -17.57 11.16 -17.83
CA GLU A 156 -17.34 12.14 -16.75
C GLU A 156 -16.77 13.47 -17.28
N THR A 157 -16.10 13.50 -18.44
CA THR A 157 -15.62 14.77 -19.05
C THR A 157 -16.75 15.72 -19.45
N LYS A 158 -18.01 15.27 -19.42
CA LYS A 158 -19.19 16.14 -19.61
C LYS A 158 -19.53 16.95 -18.36
N GLN A 159 -19.00 16.57 -17.21
CA GLN A 159 -19.19 17.28 -15.95
C GLN A 159 -18.11 18.36 -15.78
N GLU A 160 -18.39 19.40 -15.01
CA GLU A 160 -17.41 20.45 -14.70
C GLU A 160 -16.26 19.90 -13.83
N PHE A 161 -16.58 19.03 -12.88
CA PHE A 161 -15.63 18.34 -12.01
C PHE A 161 -16.19 17.01 -11.52
N PHE A 162 -15.31 16.08 -11.14
CA PHE A 162 -15.71 14.82 -10.50
C PHE A 162 -14.68 14.40 -9.44
N ILE A 163 -15.09 13.51 -8.53
CA ILE A 163 -14.21 13.00 -7.46
C ILE A 163 -13.40 11.81 -7.98
N ALA A 164 -12.17 12.09 -8.43
CA ALA A 164 -11.31 11.08 -9.05
C ALA A 164 -10.95 9.90 -8.15
N GLN A 165 -10.76 10.13 -6.83
CA GLN A 165 -10.36 9.10 -5.88
C GLN A 165 -11.34 7.91 -5.86
N LYS A 166 -12.66 8.17 -5.93
CA LYS A 166 -13.70 7.13 -5.97
C LYS A 166 -13.44 6.15 -7.11
N TYR A 167 -13.17 6.68 -8.30
CA TYR A 167 -13.07 5.89 -9.52
C TYR A 167 -11.74 5.16 -9.66
N PHE A 168 -10.63 5.75 -9.20
CA PHE A 168 -9.37 5.02 -9.13
C PHE A 168 -9.44 3.86 -8.13
N THR A 169 -10.15 4.01 -7.02
CA THR A 169 -10.39 2.92 -6.06
C THR A 169 -11.26 1.81 -6.67
N LEU A 170 -12.30 2.16 -7.42
CA LEU A 170 -13.13 1.20 -8.17
C LEU A 170 -12.30 0.39 -9.16
N LEU A 171 -11.50 1.09 -9.98
CA LEU A 171 -10.62 0.47 -10.96
C LEU A 171 -9.65 -0.52 -10.30
N THR A 172 -8.97 -0.11 -9.23
CA THR A 172 -7.97 -0.98 -8.59
C THR A 172 -8.62 -2.15 -7.86
N LEU A 173 -9.85 -2.00 -7.38
CA LEU A 173 -10.63 -3.10 -6.80
C LEU A 173 -10.95 -4.17 -7.84
N ASP A 174 -11.48 -3.76 -8.98
CA ASP A 174 -11.80 -4.69 -10.06
C ASP A 174 -10.53 -5.38 -10.58
N ILE A 175 -9.43 -4.64 -10.75
CA ILE A 175 -8.14 -5.19 -11.18
C ILE A 175 -7.59 -6.21 -10.17
N ILE A 176 -7.54 -5.90 -8.88
CA ILE A 176 -6.95 -6.83 -7.89
C ILE A 176 -7.81 -8.08 -7.74
N CYS A 177 -9.14 -7.94 -7.74
CA CYS A 177 -10.05 -9.06 -7.65
C CYS A 177 -9.91 -10.00 -8.86
N ASP A 178 -9.80 -9.45 -10.07
CA ASP A 178 -9.68 -10.24 -11.30
C ASP A 178 -8.29 -10.90 -11.42
N THR A 179 -7.21 -10.16 -11.12
CA THR A 179 -5.83 -10.68 -11.23
C THR A 179 -5.44 -11.65 -10.12
N MET A 180 -5.61 -11.28 -8.85
CA MET A 180 -5.14 -12.07 -7.71
C MET A 180 -6.14 -13.14 -7.30
N PHE A 181 -7.43 -12.85 -7.45
CA PHE A 181 -8.49 -13.71 -6.97
C PHE A 181 -9.33 -14.33 -8.07
N GLY A 182 -9.10 -14.01 -9.35
CA GLY A 182 -9.93 -14.49 -10.46
C GLY A 182 -11.41 -14.19 -10.28
N PHE A 183 -11.77 -13.19 -9.49
CA PHE A 183 -13.12 -12.89 -9.04
C PHE A 183 -13.51 -11.52 -9.62
N SER A 184 -14.57 -11.48 -10.41
CA SER A 184 -14.98 -10.24 -11.08
C SER A 184 -16.05 -9.54 -10.24
N THR A 185 -15.68 -8.42 -9.62
CA THR A 185 -16.61 -7.55 -8.88
C THR A 185 -17.50 -6.69 -9.78
N GLN A 186 -17.02 -6.31 -11.00
CA GLN A 186 -17.72 -5.40 -11.93
C GLN A 186 -18.19 -4.10 -11.26
N THR A 187 -17.39 -3.58 -10.32
CA THR A 187 -17.80 -2.45 -9.49
C THR A 187 -17.83 -1.16 -10.28
N LEU A 188 -16.91 -0.99 -11.25
CA LEU A 188 -16.89 0.18 -12.13
C LEU A 188 -18.18 0.30 -12.96
N GLU A 189 -18.78 -0.81 -13.38
CA GLU A 189 -19.99 -0.82 -14.21
C GLU A 189 -21.29 -0.75 -13.40
N ARG A 190 -21.30 -1.29 -12.18
CA ARG A 190 -22.51 -1.37 -11.34
C ARG A 190 -22.68 -0.18 -10.39
N ASP A 191 -21.66 0.68 -10.30
CA ASP A 191 -21.53 1.72 -9.26
C ASP A 191 -21.84 1.16 -7.87
N ASP A 192 -21.36 -0.07 -7.57
CA ASP A 192 -21.60 -0.71 -6.27
C ASP A 192 -20.77 -0.01 -5.20
N VAL A 193 -21.38 1.04 -4.64
CA VAL A 193 -20.76 1.95 -3.67
C VAL A 193 -20.43 1.26 -2.34
N LYS A 194 -20.93 0.04 -2.09
CA LYS A 194 -20.76 -0.66 -0.80
C LYS A 194 -19.28 -0.94 -0.51
N TYR A 195 -18.57 -1.60 -1.44
CA TYR A 195 -17.16 -1.92 -1.26
C TYR A 195 -16.27 -0.70 -1.39
N VAL A 196 -16.63 0.25 -2.26
CA VAL A 196 -15.92 1.52 -2.41
C VAL A 196 -15.95 2.35 -1.13
N THR A 197 -17.13 2.48 -0.53
CA THR A 197 -17.28 3.21 0.74
C THR A 197 -16.49 2.53 1.82
N ALA A 198 -16.52 1.19 1.90
CA ALA A 198 -15.71 0.45 2.86
C ALA A 198 -14.23 0.80 2.74
N VAL A 199 -13.71 0.81 1.52
CA VAL A 199 -12.29 1.02 1.22
C VAL A 199 -11.87 2.46 1.46
N ILE A 200 -12.67 3.43 1.00
CA ILE A 200 -12.42 4.86 1.27
C ILE A 200 -12.47 5.13 2.78
N ARG A 201 -13.36 4.46 3.51
CA ARG A 201 -13.46 4.62 4.97
C ARG A 201 -12.32 3.91 5.71
N LEU A 202 -11.88 2.75 5.24
CA LEU A 202 -10.68 2.05 5.73
C LEU A 202 -9.42 2.91 5.67
N SER A 203 -9.31 3.74 4.64
CA SER A 203 -8.20 4.66 4.41
C SER A 203 -8.34 6.02 5.09
N SER A 204 -9.55 6.38 5.54
CA SER A 204 -9.83 7.69 6.13
C SER A 204 -9.33 7.87 7.57
N GLY A 205 -8.99 6.79 8.27
CA GLY A 205 -8.51 6.82 9.65
C GLY A 205 -8.64 5.47 10.34
N TYR A 206 -7.87 5.25 11.40
CA TYR A 206 -7.86 3.96 12.11
C TYR A 206 -9.23 3.61 12.71
N ARG A 207 -9.92 4.59 13.30
CA ARG A 207 -11.22 4.38 13.95
C ARG A 207 -12.32 4.09 12.92
N GLU A 208 -12.37 4.91 11.88
CA GLU A 208 -13.28 4.76 10.75
C GLU A 208 -13.04 3.42 10.05
N GLY A 209 -11.78 3.02 9.88
CA GLY A 209 -11.45 1.75 9.26
C GLY A 209 -11.91 0.54 10.05
N LEU A 210 -11.75 0.55 11.38
CA LEU A 210 -12.29 -0.53 12.23
C LEU A 210 -13.82 -0.67 12.12
N GLN A 211 -14.54 0.42 11.90
CA GLN A 211 -16.00 0.37 11.72
C GLN A 211 -16.42 -0.24 10.38
N HIS A 212 -15.55 -0.19 9.36
CA HIS A 212 -15.86 -0.59 7.99
C HIS A 212 -15.13 -1.86 7.53
N VAL A 213 -14.21 -2.40 8.35
CA VAL A 213 -13.43 -3.62 8.05
C VAL A 213 -14.32 -4.82 7.72
N LYS A 214 -15.50 -4.91 8.33
CA LYS A 214 -16.46 -5.99 8.10
C LYS A 214 -16.85 -6.12 6.62
N LEU A 215 -16.96 -5.01 5.89
CA LEU A 215 -17.31 -5.02 4.47
C LEU A 215 -16.18 -5.63 3.62
N LEU A 216 -14.92 -5.38 3.98
CA LEU A 216 -13.79 -6.00 3.31
C LEU A 216 -13.66 -7.48 3.66
N GLN A 217 -13.98 -7.85 4.91
CA GLN A 217 -14.09 -9.25 5.33
C GLN A 217 -15.21 -9.99 4.58
N ASP A 218 -16.36 -9.36 4.38
CA ASP A 218 -17.47 -9.91 3.60
C ASP A 218 -17.04 -10.15 2.14
N LEU A 219 -16.27 -9.22 1.55
CA LEU A 219 -15.70 -9.40 0.21
C LEU A 219 -14.74 -10.59 0.17
N ALA A 220 -13.77 -10.65 1.10
CA ALA A 220 -12.81 -11.74 1.19
C ALA A 220 -13.51 -13.10 1.36
N ASN A 221 -14.56 -13.16 2.19
CA ASN A 221 -15.38 -14.35 2.37
C ASN A 221 -16.11 -14.75 1.09
N SER A 222 -16.68 -13.78 0.36
CA SER A 222 -17.36 -14.03 -0.90
C SER A 222 -16.40 -14.62 -1.95
N VAL A 223 -15.20 -14.03 -2.05
CA VAL A 223 -14.11 -14.53 -2.89
C VAL A 223 -13.75 -15.97 -2.51
N PHE A 224 -13.53 -16.23 -1.22
CA PHE A 224 -13.15 -17.55 -0.72
C PHE A 224 -14.21 -18.61 -1.04
N GLU A 225 -15.48 -18.34 -0.73
CA GLU A 225 -16.57 -19.31 -0.91
C GLU A 225 -16.85 -19.58 -2.40
N GLU A 226 -16.83 -18.55 -3.26
CA GLU A 226 -17.00 -18.75 -4.71
C GLU A 226 -15.85 -19.56 -5.30
N LYS A 227 -14.60 -19.22 -4.96
CA LYS A 227 -13.43 -19.94 -5.48
C LYS A 227 -13.33 -21.35 -4.93
N LYS A 228 -13.71 -21.57 -3.68
CA LYS A 228 -13.79 -22.92 -3.09
C LYS A 228 -14.79 -23.79 -3.84
N LYS A 229 -15.99 -23.29 -4.19
CA LYS A 229 -16.96 -24.04 -5.01
C LYS A 229 -16.37 -24.45 -6.35
N LEU A 230 -15.81 -23.48 -7.08
CA LEU A 230 -15.16 -23.72 -8.37
C LEU A 230 -13.98 -24.69 -8.27
N TYR A 231 -13.26 -24.69 -7.15
CA TYR A 231 -12.17 -25.62 -6.89
C TYR A 231 -12.64 -27.08 -6.85
N PHE A 232 -13.81 -27.34 -6.24
CA PHE A 232 -14.40 -28.67 -6.18
C PHE A 232 -15.12 -29.07 -7.48
N ASP A 233 -15.72 -28.11 -8.20
CA ASP A 233 -16.43 -28.35 -9.46
C ASP A 233 -15.48 -28.64 -10.63
N LYS A 234 -14.27 -28.07 -10.62
CA LYS A 234 -13.23 -28.44 -11.58
C LYS A 234 -12.78 -29.87 -11.29
N SER A 235 -13.19 -30.82 -12.15
CA SER A 235 -12.57 -32.14 -12.18
C SER A 235 -11.04 -31.98 -12.17
N LYS A 236 -10.32 -32.73 -11.33
CA LYS A 236 -8.87 -32.62 -11.05
C LYS A 236 -7.93 -32.60 -12.29
N LYS A 237 -8.46 -32.72 -13.51
CA LYS A 237 -7.73 -32.76 -14.78
C LYS A 237 -7.30 -31.39 -15.33
N ASP A 238 -7.94 -30.28 -14.96
CA ASP A 238 -7.73 -28.98 -15.65
C ASP A 238 -6.74 -28.01 -14.96
N LEU A 239 -6.12 -28.43 -13.86
CA LEU A 239 -5.18 -27.61 -13.06
C LEU A 239 -3.70 -27.95 -13.32
N LYS A 240 -3.40 -28.99 -14.11
CA LYS A 240 -2.01 -29.30 -14.49
C LYS A 240 -1.60 -28.45 -15.69
N GLY A 241 -0.85 -27.38 -15.44
CA GLY A 241 -0.13 -26.64 -16.48
C GLY A 241 -0.54 -25.18 -16.69
N LYS A 242 -1.67 -24.72 -16.13
CA LYS A 242 -1.97 -23.28 -16.03
C LYS A 242 -1.33 -22.70 -14.78
N ARG A 243 -0.78 -21.49 -14.90
CA ARG A 243 -0.26 -20.76 -13.74
C ARG A 243 -1.41 -20.36 -12.83
N LYS A 244 -1.17 -20.39 -11.52
CA LYS A 244 -2.21 -20.26 -10.49
C LYS A 244 -2.29 -18.82 -10.01
N ALA A 245 -3.50 -18.28 -9.94
CA ALA A 245 -3.72 -17.02 -9.24
C ALA A 245 -3.45 -17.21 -7.74
N LEU A 246 -3.28 -16.12 -7.00
CA LEU A 246 -2.96 -16.16 -5.58
C LEU A 246 -3.99 -16.98 -4.80
N ILE A 247 -5.29 -16.80 -5.06
CA ILE A 247 -6.35 -17.57 -4.39
C ILE A 247 -6.27 -19.08 -4.67
N ASP A 248 -5.88 -19.48 -5.89
CA ASP A 248 -5.76 -20.89 -6.24
C ASP A 248 -4.62 -21.55 -5.46
N VAL A 249 -3.52 -20.81 -5.24
CA VAL A 249 -2.40 -21.25 -4.40
C VAL A 249 -2.84 -21.34 -2.94
N LEU A 250 -3.54 -20.32 -2.42
CA LEU A 250 -4.05 -20.33 -1.04
C LEU A 250 -5.03 -21.48 -0.79
N LEU A 251 -5.95 -21.74 -1.73
CA LEU A 251 -6.89 -22.87 -1.64
C LEU A 251 -6.18 -24.21 -1.72
N GLN A 252 -5.16 -24.34 -2.56
CA GLN A 252 -4.36 -25.56 -2.61
C GLN A 252 -3.66 -25.83 -1.26
N LEU A 253 -3.02 -24.80 -0.69
CA LEU A 253 -2.31 -24.92 0.59
C LEU A 253 -3.27 -25.23 1.75
N HIS A 254 -4.52 -24.77 1.67
CA HIS A 254 -5.55 -25.03 2.66
C HIS A 254 -6.20 -26.41 2.51
N LEU A 255 -6.63 -26.76 1.30
CA LEU A 255 -7.47 -27.94 1.04
C LEU A 255 -6.67 -29.21 0.75
N GLU A 256 -5.45 -29.09 0.19
CA GLU A 256 -4.64 -30.25 -0.20
C GLU A 256 -3.48 -30.50 0.76
N THR A 257 -2.63 -29.50 1.00
CA THR A 257 -1.41 -29.70 1.80
C THR A 257 -1.62 -29.44 3.28
N GLN A 258 -2.73 -28.78 3.65
CA GLN A 258 -3.06 -28.37 5.02
C GLN A 258 -1.95 -27.53 5.69
N GLU A 259 -1.15 -26.83 4.87
CA GLU A 259 -0.11 -25.91 5.34
C GLU A 259 -0.70 -24.59 5.87
N LEU A 260 -1.94 -24.25 5.47
CA LEU A 260 -2.65 -23.05 5.89
C LEU A 260 -4.05 -23.39 6.46
N SER A 261 -4.41 -22.76 7.57
CA SER A 261 -5.79 -22.78 8.08
C SER A 261 -6.73 -21.92 7.22
N LYS A 262 -8.05 -22.00 7.48
CA LYS A 262 -8.99 -21.08 6.81
C LYS A 262 -8.70 -19.65 7.22
N GLU A 263 -8.42 -19.43 8.49
CA GLU A 263 -8.07 -18.14 9.07
C GLU A 263 -6.84 -17.56 8.36
N ASP A 264 -5.81 -18.38 8.12
CA ASP A 264 -4.61 -17.97 7.41
C ASP A 264 -4.90 -17.50 5.98
N VAL A 265 -5.76 -18.23 5.25
CA VAL A 265 -6.20 -17.82 3.91
C VAL A 265 -6.93 -16.47 3.96
N MET A 266 -7.80 -16.28 4.95
CA MET A 266 -8.54 -15.04 5.13
C MET A 266 -7.62 -13.85 5.46
N GLU A 267 -6.62 -14.06 6.30
CA GLU A 267 -5.60 -13.04 6.63
C GLU A 267 -4.80 -12.61 5.40
N GLU A 268 -4.40 -13.56 4.54
CA GLU A 268 -3.71 -13.23 3.29
C GLU A 268 -4.64 -12.50 2.31
N LEU A 269 -5.88 -12.98 2.13
CA LEU A 269 -6.89 -12.29 1.30
C LEU A 269 -7.10 -10.84 1.73
N MET A 270 -7.30 -10.62 3.03
CA MET A 270 -7.47 -9.28 3.60
C MET A 270 -6.22 -8.41 3.39
N THR A 271 -5.04 -8.99 3.60
CA THR A 271 -3.76 -8.30 3.40
C THR A 271 -3.60 -7.82 1.96
N PHE A 272 -3.82 -8.69 0.97
CA PHE A 272 -3.66 -8.32 -0.44
C PHE A 272 -4.74 -7.35 -0.91
N LEU A 273 -6.00 -7.58 -0.53
CA LEU A 273 -7.10 -6.64 -0.80
C LEU A 273 -6.80 -5.24 -0.28
N PHE A 274 -6.36 -5.13 0.97
CA PHE A 274 -6.05 -3.84 1.58
C PHE A 274 -4.83 -3.17 0.91
N ALA A 275 -3.71 -3.90 0.80
CA ALA A 275 -2.44 -3.32 0.36
C ALA A 275 -2.40 -2.96 -1.13
N GLY A 276 -3.00 -3.78 -2.00
CA GLY A 276 -2.92 -3.58 -3.46
C GLY A 276 -3.93 -2.59 -4.01
N LEU A 277 -4.97 -2.28 -3.24
CA LEU A 277 -6.09 -1.44 -3.67
C LEU A 277 -5.81 0.05 -3.51
N GLU A 278 -5.61 0.48 -2.26
CA GLU A 278 -5.51 1.91 -1.92
C GLU A 278 -4.21 2.53 -2.45
N THR A 279 -3.10 1.81 -2.33
CA THR A 279 -1.78 2.31 -2.75
C THR A 279 -1.75 2.59 -4.25
N THR A 280 -2.28 1.66 -5.06
CA THR A 280 -2.36 1.81 -6.51
C THR A 280 -3.35 2.92 -6.90
N ALA A 281 -4.49 3.03 -6.22
CA ALA A 281 -5.48 4.07 -6.51
C ALA A 281 -4.91 5.47 -6.25
N ALA A 282 -4.26 5.65 -5.10
CA ALA A 282 -3.61 6.89 -4.73
C ALA A 282 -2.48 7.23 -5.70
N ALA A 283 -1.66 6.25 -6.10
CA ALA A 283 -0.60 6.42 -7.09
C ALA A 283 -1.15 6.95 -8.43
N LEU A 284 -2.17 6.29 -8.97
CA LEU A 284 -2.81 6.70 -10.23
C LEU A 284 -3.42 8.10 -10.11
N MET A 285 -4.15 8.38 -9.02
CA MET A 285 -4.73 9.69 -8.76
C MET A 285 -3.66 10.80 -8.78
N TRP A 286 -2.53 10.60 -8.10
CA TRP A 286 -1.43 11.56 -8.10
C TRP A 286 -0.85 11.75 -9.51
N VAL A 287 -0.61 10.65 -10.23
CA VAL A 287 -0.06 10.72 -11.61
C VAL A 287 -0.99 11.55 -12.51
N PHE A 288 -2.29 11.28 -12.49
CA PHE A 288 -3.25 12.02 -13.32
C PHE A 288 -3.35 13.49 -12.92
N LEU A 289 -3.46 13.78 -11.62
CA LEU A 289 -3.52 15.16 -11.12
C LEU A 289 -2.29 15.96 -11.56
N PHE A 290 -1.09 15.40 -11.35
CA PHE A 290 0.13 16.10 -11.72
C PHE A 290 0.30 16.23 -13.24
N ASN A 291 -0.14 15.25 -14.03
CA ASN A 291 -0.10 15.41 -15.49
C ASN A 291 -1.01 16.57 -15.93
N GLY A 292 -2.19 16.73 -15.33
CA GLY A 292 -3.07 17.86 -15.60
C GLY A 292 -2.51 19.22 -15.16
N LEU A 293 -1.70 19.26 -14.10
CA LEU A 293 -1.03 20.48 -13.62
C LEU A 293 0.24 20.83 -14.41
N HIS A 294 0.75 19.92 -15.25
CA HIS A 294 2.00 20.06 -16.00
C HIS A 294 1.81 19.72 -17.48
N PRO A 295 1.15 20.60 -18.27
CA PRO A 295 0.83 20.34 -19.68
C PRO A 295 2.05 19.99 -20.55
N GLU A 296 3.22 20.52 -20.22
CA GLU A 296 4.49 20.23 -20.89
C GLU A 296 4.94 18.77 -20.69
N VAL A 297 4.68 18.20 -19.51
CA VAL A 297 4.95 16.79 -19.21
C VAL A 297 3.92 15.92 -19.91
N GLN A 298 2.63 16.30 -19.84
CA GLN A 298 1.56 15.58 -20.53
C GLN A 298 1.80 15.49 -22.04
N ARG A 299 2.24 16.59 -22.68
CA ARG A 299 2.57 16.60 -24.11
C ARG A 299 3.69 15.62 -24.46
N LYS A 300 4.75 15.56 -23.66
CA LYS A 300 5.85 14.61 -23.87
C LYS A 300 5.43 13.16 -23.67
N ILE A 301 4.53 12.89 -22.72
CA ILE A 301 3.92 11.56 -22.57
C ILE A 301 3.12 11.23 -23.84
N GLN A 302 2.29 12.16 -24.33
CA GLN A 302 1.51 11.95 -25.55
C GLN A 302 2.40 11.69 -26.77
N GLU A 303 3.47 12.46 -26.95
CA GLU A 303 4.45 12.25 -28.03
C GLU A 303 5.14 10.88 -27.95
N GLU A 304 5.40 10.36 -26.74
CA GLU A 304 5.93 9.01 -26.56
C GLU A 304 4.87 7.95 -26.89
N LEU A 305 3.63 8.13 -26.41
CA LEU A 305 2.52 7.22 -26.72
C LEU A 305 2.23 7.16 -28.23
N ASP A 306 2.19 8.30 -28.91
CA ASP A 306 1.95 8.36 -30.36
C ASP A 306 3.08 7.66 -31.15
N LYS A 307 4.33 7.68 -30.64
CA LYS A 307 5.45 6.93 -31.26
C LYS A 307 5.35 5.43 -31.07
N VAL A 308 4.93 4.96 -29.89
CA VAL A 308 4.86 3.53 -29.56
C VAL A 308 3.61 2.88 -30.16
N PHE A 309 2.46 3.56 -30.10
CA PHE A 309 1.18 3.01 -30.54
C PHE A 309 0.85 3.37 -32.00
N GLY A 310 1.41 4.44 -32.55
CA GLY A 310 1.13 4.89 -33.92
C GLY A 310 -0.36 5.18 -34.11
N ASP A 311 -0.90 4.69 -35.23
CA ASP A 311 -2.30 4.88 -35.59
C ASP A 311 -3.27 3.91 -34.89
N ASP A 312 -2.77 2.80 -34.34
CA ASP A 312 -3.59 1.80 -33.66
C ASP A 312 -3.75 2.14 -32.17
N ARG A 313 -4.74 3.00 -31.90
CA ARG A 313 -5.10 3.45 -30.55
C ARG A 313 -5.99 2.48 -29.79
N GLU A 314 -6.47 1.43 -30.46
CA GLU A 314 -7.42 0.48 -29.89
C GLU A 314 -6.79 -0.88 -29.58
N ARG A 315 -5.59 -1.21 -30.06
CA ARG A 315 -4.92 -2.44 -29.64
C ARG A 315 -4.56 -2.44 -28.15
N TYR A 316 -4.34 -3.63 -27.61
CA TYR A 316 -3.81 -3.82 -26.27
C TYR A 316 -2.32 -3.49 -26.21
N ALA A 317 -1.90 -2.92 -25.09
CA ALA A 317 -0.50 -2.74 -24.77
C ALA A 317 0.13 -4.12 -24.51
N THR A 318 1.30 -4.34 -25.11
CA THR A 318 2.14 -5.52 -24.96
C THR A 318 3.27 -5.27 -23.96
N GLU A 319 4.00 -6.32 -23.56
CA GLU A 319 5.17 -6.16 -22.69
C GLU A 319 6.27 -5.31 -23.37
N ASP A 320 6.42 -5.45 -24.69
CA ASP A 320 7.39 -4.68 -25.47
C ASP A 320 7.03 -3.19 -25.48
N ASP A 321 5.75 -2.85 -25.68
CA ASP A 321 5.29 -1.46 -25.60
C ASP A 321 5.65 -0.84 -24.24
N LEU A 322 5.42 -1.56 -23.14
CA LEU A 322 5.71 -1.06 -21.79
C LEU A 322 7.22 -0.80 -21.58
N ASN A 323 8.09 -1.58 -22.22
CA ASN A 323 9.53 -1.37 -22.18
C ASN A 323 9.95 -0.12 -22.96
N ASP A 324 9.23 0.23 -24.02
CA ASP A 324 9.49 1.40 -24.86
C ASP A 324 8.94 2.71 -24.28
N LEU A 325 8.03 2.64 -23.30
CA LEU A 325 7.47 3.79 -22.56
C LEU A 325 8.42 4.34 -21.48
N SER A 326 9.64 4.72 -21.90
CA SER A 326 10.73 5.11 -21.03
C SER A 326 10.50 6.43 -20.28
N TYR A 327 9.88 7.41 -20.93
CA TYR A 327 9.57 8.72 -20.38
C TYR A 327 8.40 8.63 -19.40
N LEU A 328 7.31 7.96 -19.78
CA LEU A 328 6.20 7.67 -18.89
C LEU A 328 6.68 6.91 -17.64
N SER A 329 7.55 5.90 -17.80
CA SER A 329 8.17 5.20 -16.68
C SER A 329 8.94 6.13 -15.73
N ARG A 330 9.67 7.12 -16.26
CA ARG A 330 10.36 8.13 -15.45
C ARG A 330 9.37 9.04 -14.73
N VAL A 331 8.29 9.47 -15.40
CA VAL A 331 7.23 10.28 -14.79
C VAL A 331 6.59 9.53 -13.63
N LEU A 332 6.18 8.27 -13.84
CA LEU A 332 5.62 7.42 -12.78
C LEU A 332 6.56 7.33 -11.58
N ARG A 333 7.85 7.05 -11.82
CA ARG A 333 8.87 6.98 -10.75
C ARG A 333 8.99 8.31 -10.00
N VAL A 334 9.12 9.45 -10.68
CA VAL A 334 9.24 10.76 -10.03
C VAL A 334 7.99 11.11 -9.21
N ARG A 335 6.80 10.84 -9.74
CA ARG A 335 5.54 11.13 -9.05
C ARG A 335 5.35 10.23 -7.82
N LEU A 336 5.67 8.93 -7.93
CA LEU A 336 5.68 8.00 -6.79
C LEU A 336 6.79 8.34 -5.78
N LEU A 337 7.93 8.85 -6.23
CA LEU A 337 9.00 9.27 -5.33
C LEU A 337 8.56 10.44 -4.45
N ASN A 338 7.97 11.47 -5.05
CA ASN A 338 7.53 12.69 -4.38
C ASN A 338 6.22 12.52 -3.61
N ASN A 339 5.36 11.59 -4.06
CA ASN A 339 3.99 11.42 -3.55
C ASN A 339 3.66 9.97 -3.19
N SER A 340 4.65 9.21 -2.70
CA SER A 340 4.47 7.83 -2.26
C SER A 340 3.17 7.72 -1.43
N PRO A 341 2.20 6.88 -1.84
CA PRO A 341 0.99 6.60 -1.05
C PRO A 341 1.35 6.17 0.37
N ASN A 342 2.47 5.46 0.47
CA ASN A 342 3.10 4.98 1.68
C ASN A 342 4.24 5.91 2.12
N LYS A 343 4.01 7.23 2.21
CA LYS A 343 5.01 8.20 2.71
C LYS A 343 5.55 7.80 4.09
N TYR A 344 4.70 7.21 4.92
CA TYR A 344 5.08 6.63 6.20
C TYR A 344 6.03 5.45 6.04
N PHE A 345 5.87 4.56 5.05
CA PHE A 345 6.69 3.36 4.91
C PHE A 345 8.08 3.57 4.32
N LYS A 346 8.27 4.60 3.48
CA LYS A 346 9.63 5.04 3.13
C LYS A 346 10.44 5.50 4.33
N THR A 347 9.75 5.93 5.39
CA THR A 347 10.35 6.25 6.69
C THR A 347 10.09 5.20 7.77
N SER A 348 9.24 4.18 7.53
CA SER A 348 8.85 3.19 8.56
C SER A 348 9.55 1.86 8.47
N GLU A 349 10.27 1.61 7.39
CA GLU A 349 11.46 0.77 7.48
C GLU A 349 12.53 1.42 8.39
N CYS A 350 12.33 2.69 8.77
CA CYS A 350 13.22 3.47 9.64
C CYS A 350 12.48 3.99 10.89
N PHE A 351 11.54 3.20 11.44
CA PHE A 351 11.09 3.36 12.82
C PHE A 351 11.57 2.09 13.55
N LEU A 352 12.73 2.20 14.19
CA LEU A 352 13.17 1.29 15.25
C LEU A 352 12.56 1.74 16.57
#